data_AF-A0A538EY28-F1
#
_entry.id   AF-A0A538EY28-F1
#
_cell.length_a   1.000
_cell.length_b   1.000
_cell.length_c   1.000
_cell.angle_alpha   90.00
_cell.angle_beta   90.00
_cell.angle_gamma   90.00
#
_symmetry.space_group_name_H-M   'P 1'
#
loop_
_entity.id
_entity.type
_entity.pdbx_description
1 polymer ?
#
loop_
_entity_poly.entity_id
_entity_poly.type
_entity_poly.pdbx_seq_one_letter_code
_entity_poly.pdbx_strand_id
1 'polypeptide(L)'
;MLTLRRMAAGGLVRGTDGNASARAGELVAISPTGLAYDALRAEDICLVTPEGELLEGPEPSVELPMHLAVLAARPDVGAVVHTHSPHATAEPPVPVAEGVSGTPELGAAVLEAAAGGNAVVIRDHGPVCFGADLAEALARAFAIERC
;
A
#
# COMPACT_ATOMS: atom_id res chain seq x y z
N MET A 1 -3.43 11.40 3.75
CA MET A 1 -3.78 11.54 5.19
C MET A 1 -5.10 10.87 5.58
N LEU A 2 -6.25 11.22 4.98
CA LEU A 2 -7.55 10.62 5.36
C LEU A 2 -7.57 9.09 5.23
N THR A 3 -6.98 8.54 4.18
CA THR A 3 -6.89 7.09 3.95
C THR A 3 -6.21 6.34 5.09
N LEU A 4 -5.02 6.78 5.52
CA LEU A 4 -4.26 6.16 6.61
C LEU A 4 -5.07 6.19 7.93
N ARG A 5 -5.67 7.34 8.26
CA ARG A 5 -6.55 7.44 9.45
C ARG A 5 -7.75 6.51 9.37
N ARG A 6 -8.33 6.31 8.18
CA ARG A 6 -9.44 5.37 7.98
C ARG A 6 -8.98 3.91 8.05
N MET A 7 -7.77 3.56 7.60
CA MET A 7 -7.19 2.24 7.82
C MET A 7 -7.11 1.92 9.31
N ALA A 8 -6.55 2.84 10.11
CA ALA A 8 -6.44 2.67 11.56
C ALA A 8 -7.82 2.61 12.25
N ALA A 9 -8.71 3.58 11.97
CA ALA A 9 -10.05 3.60 12.55
C ALA A 9 -10.89 2.38 12.16
N GLY A 10 -10.61 1.79 10.99
CA GLY A 10 -11.25 0.59 10.47
C GLY A 10 -10.67 -0.72 10.98
N GLY A 11 -9.61 -0.69 11.80
CA GLY A 11 -8.94 -1.89 12.30
C GLY A 11 -8.12 -2.65 11.24
N LEU A 12 -7.85 -2.05 10.08
CA LEU A 12 -7.08 -2.67 9.00
C LEU A 12 -5.57 -2.70 9.28
N VAL A 13 -5.10 -1.94 10.27
CA VAL A 13 -3.70 -1.85 10.68
C VAL A 13 -3.61 -1.70 12.20
N ARG A 14 -2.42 -1.91 12.76
CA ARG A 14 -2.11 -1.65 14.17
C ARG A 14 -0.90 -0.72 14.28
N GLY A 15 -0.99 0.29 15.13
CA GLY A 15 0.13 1.23 15.33
C GLY A 15 0.52 1.96 14.05
N THR A 16 1.71 1.66 13.54
CA THR A 16 2.32 2.30 12.37
C THR A 16 2.39 1.36 11.16
N ASP A 17 1.78 0.18 11.27
CA ASP A 17 1.73 -0.84 10.22
C ASP A 17 0.93 -0.38 9.00
N GLY A 18 1.16 -1.02 7.86
CA GLY A 18 0.54 -0.67 6.59
C GLY A 18 1.05 0.67 6.05
N ASN A 19 0.63 0.98 4.84
CA ASN A 19 1.03 2.19 4.15
C ASN A 19 0.13 2.44 2.93
N ALA A 20 0.23 3.65 2.39
CA ALA A 20 -0.49 4.01 1.18
C ALA A 20 0.36 4.91 0.30
N SER A 21 0.25 4.71 -1.01
CA SER A 21 0.81 5.62 -2.01
C SER A 21 -0.19 6.01 -3.08
N ALA A 22 0.06 7.14 -3.72
CA ALA A 22 -0.70 7.61 -4.88
C ALA A 22 0.22 8.38 -5.85
N ARG A 23 -0.13 8.38 -7.13
CA ARG A 23 0.52 9.28 -8.11
C ARG A 23 0.25 10.73 -7.74
N ALA A 24 1.27 11.58 -7.90
CA ALA A 24 1.23 13.01 -7.64
C ALA A 24 1.95 13.74 -8.79
N GLY A 25 1.27 13.87 -9.93
CA GLY A 25 1.90 14.33 -11.17
C GLY A 25 2.93 13.29 -11.65
N GLU A 26 4.16 13.73 -11.88
CA GLU A 26 5.29 12.87 -12.26
C GLU A 26 5.93 12.15 -11.05
N LEU A 27 5.48 12.46 -9.83
CA LEU A 27 6.00 11.90 -8.58
C LEU A 27 5.04 10.87 -7.99
N VAL A 28 5.48 10.22 -6.92
CA VAL A 28 4.67 9.36 -6.07
C VAL A 28 4.66 9.93 -4.66
N ALA A 29 3.46 10.14 -4.12
CA ALA A 29 3.25 10.45 -2.71
C ALA A 29 3.11 9.14 -1.93
N ILE A 30 3.84 8.96 -0.83
CA ILE A 30 3.77 7.77 0.02
C ILE A 30 3.80 8.14 1.50
N SER A 31 3.18 7.30 2.34
CA SER A 31 3.28 7.44 3.79
C SER A 31 4.72 7.22 4.31
N PRO A 32 5.11 7.93 5.38
CA PRO A 32 6.42 7.79 5.99
C PRO A 32 6.54 6.48 6.78
N THR A 33 7.77 6.06 7.06
CA THR A 33 8.02 4.95 7.97
C THR A 33 7.79 5.34 9.44
N GLY A 34 7.27 4.41 10.24
CA GLY A 34 7.28 4.49 11.71
C GLY A 34 6.46 5.62 12.36
N LEU A 35 5.62 6.33 11.61
CA LEU A 35 4.81 7.44 12.15
C LEU A 35 3.36 7.00 12.41
N ALA A 36 2.87 7.31 13.60
CA ALA A 36 1.49 7.04 13.97
C ALA A 36 0.50 7.90 13.15
N TYR A 37 -0.58 7.29 12.68
CA TYR A 37 -1.48 7.92 11.70
C TYR A 37 -2.34 9.07 12.26
N ASP A 38 -2.53 9.11 13.56
CA ASP A 38 -3.19 10.20 14.27
C ASP A 38 -2.31 11.46 14.31
N ALA A 39 -1.00 11.29 14.53
CA ALA A 39 0.00 12.35 14.56
C ALA A 39 0.40 12.88 13.17
N LEU A 40 0.12 12.10 12.12
CA LEU A 40 0.50 12.41 10.74
C LEU A 40 -0.02 13.79 10.30
N ARG A 41 0.84 14.58 9.66
CA ARG A 41 0.56 15.88 9.04
C ARG A 41 0.79 15.85 7.53
N ALA A 42 0.44 16.93 6.84
CA ALA A 42 0.59 16.99 5.39
C ALA A 42 2.08 16.99 5.00
N GLU A 43 2.90 17.64 5.81
CA GLU A 43 4.35 17.78 5.64
C GLU A 43 5.10 16.46 5.88
N ASP A 44 4.46 15.48 6.53
CA ASP A 44 5.03 14.16 6.78
C ASP A 44 4.83 13.20 5.58
N ILE A 45 4.14 13.63 4.53
CA ILE A 45 3.99 12.83 3.31
C ILE A 45 5.27 12.92 2.48
N CYS A 46 5.81 11.76 2.11
CA CYS A 46 7.01 11.66 1.31
C CYS A 46 6.65 11.81 -0.16
N LEU A 47 7.36 12.68 -0.88
CA LEU A 47 7.33 12.74 -2.35
C LEU A 47 8.60 12.11 -2.89
N VAL A 48 8.42 11.08 -3.72
CA VAL A 48 9.54 10.33 -4.33
C VAL A 48 9.42 10.32 -5.85
N THR A 49 10.55 10.18 -6.53
CA THR A 49 10.58 9.92 -7.98
C THR A 49 10.05 8.51 -8.29
N PRO A 50 9.67 8.22 -9.54
CA PRO A 50 9.36 6.85 -9.98
C PRO A 50 10.49 5.84 -9.73
N GLU A 51 11.75 6.31 -9.68
CA GLU A 51 12.94 5.53 -9.38
C GLU A 51 13.17 5.33 -7.86
N GLY A 52 12.36 5.98 -7.02
CA GLY A 52 12.41 5.86 -5.56
C GLY A 52 13.34 6.84 -4.84
N GLU A 53 13.82 7.88 -5.53
CA GLU A 53 14.57 8.95 -4.88
C GLU A 53 13.64 9.86 -4.08
N LEU A 54 13.96 10.08 -2.80
CA LEU A 54 13.21 10.99 -1.92
C LEU A 54 13.53 12.45 -2.27
N LEU A 55 12.49 13.23 -2.60
CA LEU A 55 12.61 14.66 -2.91
C LEU A 55 12.12 15.54 -1.76
N GLU A 56 11.01 15.17 -1.12
CA GLU A 56 10.41 15.92 -0.02
C GLU A 56 9.83 14.99 1.06
N GLY A 57 9.81 15.48 2.30
CA GLY A 57 9.28 14.74 3.46
C GLY A 57 10.34 13.92 4.19
N PRO A 58 9.92 13.15 5.23
CA PRO A 58 10.80 12.29 6.00
C PRO A 58 11.09 10.98 5.25
N GLU A 59 11.70 10.01 5.93
CA GLU A 59 11.99 8.69 5.36
C GLU A 59 10.69 7.95 4.94
N PRO A 60 10.58 7.48 3.67
CA PRO A 60 9.39 6.80 3.18
C PRO A 60 9.22 5.41 3.79
N SER A 61 8.05 4.81 3.63
CA SER A 61 7.83 3.40 3.98
C SER A 61 8.92 2.50 3.39
N VAL A 62 9.40 1.55 4.20
CA VAL A 62 10.35 0.51 3.74
C VAL A 62 9.79 -0.34 2.60
N GLU A 63 8.47 -0.37 2.43
CA GLU A 63 7.76 -1.10 1.38
C GLU A 63 7.58 -0.29 0.08
N LEU A 64 8.20 0.89 -0.01
CA LEU A 64 8.20 1.72 -1.21
C LEU A 64 8.51 0.93 -2.51
N PRO A 65 9.49 -0.02 -2.55
CA PRO A 65 9.76 -0.77 -3.77
C PRO A 65 8.54 -1.51 -4.34
N MET A 66 7.70 -2.08 -3.48
CA MET A 66 6.45 -2.74 -3.90
C MET A 66 5.47 -1.76 -4.52
N HIS A 67 5.30 -0.58 -3.91
CA HIS A 67 4.41 0.47 -4.42
C HIS A 67 4.86 0.97 -5.80
N LEU A 68 6.15 1.23 -5.97
CA LEU A 68 6.72 1.69 -7.24
C LEU A 68 6.59 0.62 -8.32
N ALA A 69 6.86 -0.64 -8.01
CA ALA A 69 6.70 -1.74 -8.97
C ALA A 69 5.26 -1.81 -9.50
N VAL A 70 4.27 -1.76 -8.61
CA VAL A 70 2.85 -1.77 -8.99
C VAL A 70 2.50 -0.58 -9.86
N LEU A 71 2.85 0.64 -9.43
CA LEU A 71 2.53 1.86 -10.18
C LEU A 71 3.27 1.90 -11.53
N ALA A 72 4.51 1.42 -11.62
CA ALA A 72 5.24 1.37 -12.88
C ALA A 72 4.60 0.38 -13.87
N ALA A 73 4.20 -0.80 -13.40
CA ALA A 73 3.64 -1.86 -14.25
C ALA A 73 2.17 -1.64 -14.62
N ARG A 74 1.41 -0.86 -13.84
CA ARG A 74 -0.03 -0.65 -14.01
C ARG A 74 -0.37 0.84 -14.22
N PRO A 75 -0.42 1.31 -15.46
CA PRO A 75 -0.84 2.69 -15.78
C PRO A 75 -2.27 3.02 -15.36
N ASP A 76 -3.14 2.02 -15.26
CA ASP A 76 -4.53 2.14 -14.80
C ASP A 76 -4.65 2.29 -13.28
N VAL A 77 -3.58 1.99 -12.53
CA VAL A 77 -3.52 2.15 -11.08
C VAL A 77 -2.95 3.53 -10.75
N GLY A 78 -3.74 4.30 -10.01
CA GLY A 78 -3.36 5.61 -9.46
C GLY A 78 -2.99 5.58 -7.99
N ALA A 79 -3.36 4.53 -7.25
CA ALA A 79 -3.03 4.37 -5.84
C ALA A 79 -2.91 2.91 -5.38
N VAL A 80 -2.13 2.72 -4.32
CA VAL A 80 -1.90 1.44 -3.66
C VAL A 80 -2.13 1.63 -2.16
N VAL A 81 -2.88 0.71 -1.54
CA VAL A 81 -3.11 0.65 -0.10
C VAL A 81 -2.70 -0.73 0.39
N HIS A 82 -1.74 -0.77 1.30
CA HIS A 82 -1.32 -1.99 1.99
C HIS A 82 -1.77 -1.95 3.45
N THR A 83 -2.27 -3.09 3.93
CA THR A 83 -2.87 -3.23 5.26
C THR A 83 -2.38 -4.52 5.91
N HIS A 84 -2.47 -4.60 7.24
CA HIS A 84 -2.18 -5.81 8.02
C HIS A 84 -3.51 -6.35 8.58
N SER A 85 -4.48 -6.51 7.69
CA SER A 85 -5.87 -6.80 8.04
C SER A 85 -6.01 -8.24 8.56
N PRO A 86 -6.43 -8.47 9.82
CA PRO A 86 -6.35 -9.79 10.46
C PRO A 86 -7.10 -10.90 9.75
N HIS A 87 -8.36 -10.65 9.34
CA HIS A 87 -9.20 -11.67 8.73
C HIS A 87 -8.66 -12.06 7.35
N ALA A 88 -8.42 -11.07 6.50
CA ALA A 88 -7.89 -11.27 5.15
C ALA A 88 -6.52 -11.94 5.14
N THR A 89 -5.71 -11.74 6.19
CA THR A 89 -4.41 -12.41 6.32
C THR A 89 -4.57 -13.87 6.72
N ALA A 90 -5.52 -14.18 7.61
CA ALA A 90 -5.77 -15.53 8.09
C ALA A 90 -6.48 -16.41 7.03
N GLU A 91 -7.47 -15.85 6.33
CA GLU A 91 -8.28 -16.52 5.31
C GLU A 91 -8.38 -15.65 4.04
N PRO A 92 -7.35 -15.69 3.16
CA PRO A 92 -7.30 -14.81 1.99
C PRO A 92 -8.44 -15.08 0.99
N PRO A 93 -9.32 -14.10 0.70
CA PRO A 93 -10.39 -14.25 -0.29
C PRO A 93 -9.92 -13.88 -1.72
N VAL A 94 -8.64 -13.55 -1.88
CA VAL A 94 -7.98 -13.13 -3.12
C VAL A 94 -6.68 -13.92 -3.30
N PRO A 95 -6.06 -13.91 -4.49
CA PRO A 95 -4.78 -14.58 -4.71
C PRO A 95 -3.71 -14.19 -3.69
N VAL A 96 -2.82 -15.13 -3.41
CA VAL A 96 -1.75 -14.97 -2.42
C VAL A 96 -0.41 -14.86 -3.13
N ALA A 97 0.37 -13.84 -2.79
CA ALA A 97 1.77 -13.70 -3.17
C ALA A 97 2.69 -14.14 -2.02
N GLU A 98 3.87 -14.62 -2.37
CA GLU A 98 4.96 -14.89 -1.42
C GLU A 98 6.12 -13.96 -1.73
N GLY A 99 6.79 -13.46 -0.69
CA GLY A 99 7.94 -12.58 -0.85
C GLY A 99 8.37 -11.94 0.45
N VAL A 100 9.48 -11.22 0.40
CA VAL A 100 10.04 -10.53 1.56
C VAL A 100 9.70 -9.05 1.47
N SER A 101 9.10 -8.51 2.53
CA SER A 101 8.76 -7.09 2.59
C SER A 101 9.98 -6.19 2.50
N GLY A 102 9.80 -5.06 1.82
CA GLY A 102 10.85 -4.08 1.53
C GLY A 102 11.83 -4.48 0.43
N THR A 103 11.65 -5.62 -0.25
CA THR A 103 12.48 -5.99 -1.40
C THR A 103 11.79 -5.70 -2.74
N PRO A 104 12.55 -5.41 -3.81
CA PRO A 104 11.99 -5.21 -5.15
C PRO A 104 11.24 -6.43 -5.69
N GLU A 105 11.68 -7.64 -5.33
CA GLU A 105 11.12 -8.91 -5.81
C GLU A 105 9.66 -9.10 -5.35
N LEU A 106 9.30 -8.57 -4.17
CA LEU A 106 7.93 -8.63 -3.68
C LEU A 106 6.95 -7.92 -4.63
N GLY A 107 7.36 -6.79 -5.22
CA GLY A 107 6.54 -6.08 -6.20
C GLY A 107 6.19 -6.94 -7.42
N ALA A 108 7.16 -7.71 -7.92
CA ALA A 108 6.94 -8.63 -9.03
C ALA A 108 6.02 -9.79 -8.65
N ALA A 109 6.22 -10.40 -7.48
CA ALA A 109 5.37 -11.47 -6.97
C ALA A 109 3.91 -11.01 -6.77
N VAL A 110 3.73 -9.79 -6.25
CA VAL A 110 2.42 -9.15 -6.09
C VAL A 110 1.74 -8.94 -7.45
N LEU A 111 2.47 -8.44 -8.45
CA LEU A 111 1.93 -8.24 -9.80
C LEU A 111 1.55 -9.57 -10.49
N GLU A 112 2.38 -10.59 -10.34
CA GLU A 112 2.13 -11.92 -10.88
C GLU A 112 0.87 -12.53 -10.24
N ALA A 113 0.81 -12.56 -8.91
CA ALA A 113 -0.34 -13.10 -8.17
C ALA A 113 -1.63 -12.33 -8.46
N ALA A 114 -1.55 -11.00 -8.67
CA ALA A 114 -2.71 -10.20 -9.02
C ALA A 114 -3.37 -10.69 -10.30
N ALA A 115 -2.59 -11.19 -11.28
CA ALA A 115 -3.08 -11.70 -12.56
C ALA A 115 -4.08 -10.74 -13.26
N GLY A 116 -3.80 -9.44 -13.20
CA GLY A 116 -4.67 -8.37 -13.73
C GLY A 116 -5.79 -7.91 -12.78
N GLY A 117 -5.97 -8.57 -11.64
CA GLY A 117 -6.80 -8.13 -10.54
C GLY A 117 -6.25 -6.91 -9.79
N ASN A 118 -6.99 -6.48 -8.78
CA ASN A 118 -6.73 -5.25 -8.02
C ASN A 118 -6.53 -5.48 -6.53
N ALA A 119 -6.30 -6.73 -6.12
CA ALA A 119 -5.94 -7.07 -4.75
C ALA A 119 -5.23 -8.41 -4.66
N VAL A 120 -4.27 -8.48 -3.74
CA VAL A 120 -3.47 -9.66 -3.42
C VAL A 120 -3.25 -9.68 -1.91
N VAL A 121 -3.14 -10.85 -1.31
CA VAL A 121 -2.63 -10.98 0.06
C VAL A 121 -1.18 -11.46 0.01
N ILE A 122 -0.28 -10.78 0.69
CA ILE A 122 1.05 -11.29 0.94
C ILE A 122 0.95 -12.30 2.08
N ARG A 123 1.39 -13.55 1.85
CA ARG A 123 1.32 -14.63 2.83
C ARG A 123 1.93 -14.19 4.17
N ASP A 124 1.19 -14.42 5.26
CA ASP A 124 1.59 -14.09 6.64
C ASP A 124 1.92 -12.60 6.90
N HIS A 125 1.50 -11.70 6.01
CA HIS A 125 1.80 -10.27 6.09
C HIS A 125 0.55 -9.40 5.96
N GLY A 126 -0.16 -9.50 4.83
CA GLY A 126 -1.46 -8.84 4.66
C GLY A 126 -1.80 -8.34 3.26
N PRO A 127 -2.99 -7.74 3.08
CA PRO A 127 -3.49 -7.33 1.79
C PRO A 127 -2.76 -6.13 1.17
N VAL A 128 -2.56 -6.17 -0.15
CA VAL A 128 -2.18 -5.05 -1.01
C VAL A 128 -3.30 -4.84 -2.02
N CYS A 129 -3.90 -3.65 -2.01
CA CYS A 129 -5.05 -3.29 -2.84
C CYS A 129 -4.71 -2.13 -3.77
N PHE A 130 -5.14 -2.23 -5.02
CA PHE A 130 -4.90 -1.23 -6.07
C PHE A 130 -6.20 -0.51 -6.42
N GLY A 131 -6.11 0.73 -6.90
CA GLY A 131 -7.26 1.47 -7.43
C GLY A 131 -6.84 2.61 -8.35
N ALA A 132 -7.80 3.18 -9.08
CA ALA A 132 -7.58 4.41 -9.84
C ALA A 132 -7.27 5.58 -8.89
N ASP A 133 -7.76 5.51 -7.65
CA ASP A 133 -7.42 6.44 -6.58
C ASP A 133 -7.38 5.74 -5.20
N LEU A 134 -7.00 6.51 -4.17
CA LEU A 134 -6.91 6.02 -2.79
C LEU A 134 -8.25 5.57 -2.22
N ALA A 135 -9.37 6.16 -2.66
CA ALA A 135 -10.68 5.81 -2.14
C ALA A 135 -11.12 4.43 -2.63
N GLU A 136 -10.87 4.13 -3.90
CA GLU A 136 -11.14 2.84 -4.52
C GLU A 136 -10.24 1.74 -3.93
N ALA A 137 -8.93 2.00 -3.80
CA ALA A 137 -8.00 1.06 -3.19
C ALA A 137 -8.37 0.75 -1.72
N LEU A 138 -8.74 1.77 -0.94
CA LEU A 138 -9.19 1.61 0.44
C LEU A 138 -10.52 0.85 0.54
N ALA A 139 -11.47 1.12 -0.36
CA ALA A 139 -12.75 0.41 -0.39
C ALA A 139 -12.56 -1.10 -0.61
N ARG A 140 -11.60 -1.48 -1.46
CA ARG A 140 -11.22 -2.89 -1.67
C ARG A 140 -10.61 -3.51 -0.42
N ALA A 141 -9.70 -2.81 0.27
CA ALA A 141 -9.12 -3.31 1.52
C ALA A 141 -10.21 -3.61 2.57
N PHE A 142 -11.19 -2.70 2.72
CA PHE A 142 -12.35 -2.94 3.57
C PHE A 142 -13.27 -4.07 3.10
N ALA A 143 -13.38 -4.29 1.79
CA ALA A 143 -14.22 -5.36 1.27
C ALA A 143 -13.62 -6.72 1.61
N ILE A 144 -12.32 -6.89 1.36
CA ILE A 144 -11.57 -8.14 1.57
C ILE A 144 -11.50 -8.50 3.05
N GLU A 145 -11.32 -7.53 3.95
CA GLU A 145 -11.33 -7.80 5.40
C GLU A 145 -12.70 -8.24 5.95
N ARG A 146 -13.77 -8.08 5.18
CA ARG A 146 -15.14 -8.46 5.58
C ARG A 146 -15.68 -9.69 4.83
N CYS A 147 -14.86 -10.29 3.95
CA CYS A 147 -15.23 -11.50 3.21
C CYS A 147 -15.19 -12.74 4.09
#